data_AF-A0AA38UUW1-F1
#
_entry.id   AF-A0AA38UUW1-F1
#
_cell.length_a   1.000
_cell.length_b   1.000
_cell.length_c   1.000
_cell.angle_alpha   90.00
_cell.angle_beta   90.00
_cell.angle_gamma   90.00
#
_symmetry.space_group_name_H-M   'P 1'
#
loop_
_entity.id
_entity.type
_entity.pdbx_description
1 polymer ?
#
loop_
_entity_poly.entity_id
_entity_poly.type
_entity_poly.pdbx_seq_one_letter_code
_entity_poly.pdbx_strand_id
1 'polypeptide(L)'
;MRSLKISATGTDTDRLTLGVSNLQVSLMDAETAEKERISYGFWSFLLQAPFNFVSQHLRRYTPNLVSLSVFLLFIPLICTLSLSAGVIVWRNIAVGWQIPLYLQYGDGVQPFAHAVLVDLTARQPYNIVLQLVVPSTDSNFALGNFMNSLTLSTINHKTLAAVRRPAIAIPPKSSYFSSKTHLVTIEIPMLDSFVPETAQVAVDVKIGRQDVWKGIGNGEGRELSVYSASLKGILVHKGIRGLVTRFPTIFSIICSAIFFAILFSILSACLLPSVLQSASSRDTNESPKPPEDSEQKSEQKPSTLLADDHQYPEDSSDTETDASELQGEKEVKPSKSARRRKRRSAKNRIVSEGSSVKSESDPVIISSDLLGRSTNPLRRRRSDKPSDMEF
;
A
#
# COMPACT_ATOMS: atom_id res chain seq x y z
N MET A 1 29.89 -35.63 -18.75
CA MET A 1 30.09 -36.83 -17.91
C MET A 1 29.26 -36.69 -16.63
N ARG A 2 28.04 -37.24 -16.61
CA ARG A 2 27.25 -37.41 -15.38
C ARG A 2 26.72 -38.82 -15.37
N SER A 3 27.21 -39.57 -14.38
CA SER A 3 26.86 -40.95 -14.09
C SER A 3 25.48 -40.99 -13.45
N LEU A 4 24.50 -41.54 -14.18
CA LEU A 4 23.17 -41.85 -13.67
C LEU A 4 23.24 -43.18 -12.90
N LYS A 5 23.04 -43.11 -11.59
CA LYS A 5 22.87 -44.28 -10.72
C LYS A 5 21.38 -44.55 -10.59
N ILE A 6 20.91 -45.55 -11.32
CA ILE A 6 19.57 -46.11 -11.21
C ILE A 6 19.57 -47.05 -10.00
N SER A 7 18.72 -46.78 -9.02
CA SER A 7 18.40 -47.72 -7.95
C SER A 7 16.92 -48.05 -8.06
N ALA A 8 16.66 -49.25 -8.56
CA ALA A 8 15.35 -49.87 -8.58
C ALA A 8 15.18 -50.70 -7.31
N THR A 9 14.11 -50.42 -6.56
CA THR A 9 13.54 -51.37 -5.61
C THR A 9 12.03 -51.26 -5.75
N GLY A 10 11.47 -52.15 -6.56
CA GLY A 10 10.05 -52.40 -6.62
C GLY A 10 9.63 -53.27 -5.44
N THR A 11 8.49 -52.92 -4.86
CA THR A 11 7.71 -53.78 -3.98
C THR A 11 6.34 -53.94 -4.62
N ASP A 12 6.05 -55.18 -5.00
CA ASP A 12 4.99 -55.63 -5.89
C ASP A 12 3.75 -56.02 -5.07
N THR A 13 3.09 -55.02 -4.46
CA THR A 13 1.95 -55.25 -3.54
C THR A 13 0.66 -54.49 -3.90
N ASP A 14 0.57 -53.90 -5.09
CA ASP A 14 -0.54 -52.98 -5.43
C ASP A 14 -1.56 -53.52 -6.44
N ARG A 15 -1.53 -54.81 -6.78
CA ARG A 15 -2.35 -55.36 -7.87
C ARG A 15 -3.73 -55.93 -7.51
N LEU A 16 -4.14 -55.94 -6.24
CA LEU A 16 -5.44 -56.50 -5.84
C LEU A 16 -6.42 -55.49 -5.21
N THR A 17 -6.06 -54.22 -5.06
CA THR A 17 -6.94 -53.14 -4.54
C THR A 17 -7.45 -52.19 -5.64
N LEU A 18 -7.21 -52.49 -6.92
CA LEU A 18 -7.65 -51.67 -8.07
C LEU A 18 -9.03 -52.04 -8.63
N GLY A 19 -9.66 -53.11 -8.14
CA GLY A 19 -10.97 -53.57 -8.63
C GLY A 19 -12.19 -52.98 -7.92
N VAL A 20 -12.06 -52.61 -6.64
CA VAL A 20 -13.21 -52.18 -5.81
C VAL A 20 -13.31 -50.64 -5.73
N SER A 21 -12.20 -49.94 -5.85
CA SER A 21 -12.14 -48.47 -5.82
C SER A 21 -12.73 -47.81 -7.08
N ASN A 22 -12.64 -48.45 -8.25
CA ASN A 22 -13.23 -47.90 -9.49
C ASN A 22 -14.76 -47.98 -9.53
N LEU A 23 -15.37 -48.98 -8.88
CA LEU A 23 -16.84 -49.08 -8.81
C LEU A 23 -17.44 -48.07 -7.82
N GLN A 24 -16.72 -47.72 -6.75
CA GLN A 24 -17.18 -46.73 -5.77
C GLN A 24 -17.07 -45.29 -6.31
N VAL A 25 -16.02 -44.98 -7.08
CA VAL A 25 -15.89 -43.67 -7.75
C VAL A 25 -17.01 -43.48 -8.79
N SER A 26 -17.34 -44.52 -9.56
CA SER A 26 -18.41 -44.42 -10.56
C SER A 26 -19.82 -44.27 -9.98
N LEU A 27 -20.09 -44.80 -8.78
CA LEU A 27 -21.40 -44.64 -8.14
C LEU A 27 -21.53 -43.24 -7.50
N MET A 28 -20.43 -42.70 -6.97
CA MET A 28 -20.42 -41.39 -6.32
C MET A 28 -20.54 -40.25 -7.34
N ASP A 29 -19.98 -40.40 -8.54
CA ASP A 29 -20.11 -39.42 -9.62
C ASP A 29 -21.55 -39.34 -10.20
N ALA A 30 -22.28 -40.47 -10.20
CA ALA A 30 -23.65 -40.53 -10.69
C ALA A 30 -24.64 -39.76 -9.80
N GLU A 31 -24.48 -39.83 -8.47
CA GLU A 31 -25.33 -39.11 -7.51
C GLU A 31 -25.08 -37.59 -7.55
N THR A 32 -23.84 -37.15 -7.76
CA THR A 32 -23.53 -35.72 -7.91
C THR A 32 -24.09 -35.12 -9.20
N ALA A 33 -24.11 -35.89 -10.29
CA ALA A 33 -24.64 -35.43 -11.57
C ALA A 33 -26.17 -35.22 -11.55
N GLU A 34 -26.90 -36.05 -10.80
CA GLU A 34 -28.35 -35.93 -10.67
C GLU A 34 -28.75 -34.72 -9.80
N LYS A 35 -27.99 -34.47 -8.73
CA LYS A 35 -28.21 -33.33 -7.83
C LYS A 35 -27.97 -31.98 -8.53
N GLU A 36 -26.99 -31.92 -9.43
CA GLU A 36 -26.78 -30.72 -10.25
C GLU A 36 -27.95 -30.48 -11.23
N ARG A 37 -28.46 -31.50 -11.92
CA ARG A 37 -29.59 -31.34 -12.85
C ARG A 37 -30.86 -30.85 -12.16
N ILE A 38 -31.16 -31.36 -10.96
CA ILE A 38 -32.33 -30.93 -10.18
C ILE A 38 -32.14 -29.48 -9.69
N SER A 39 -30.92 -29.11 -9.27
CA SER A 39 -30.60 -27.74 -8.86
C SER A 39 -30.78 -26.75 -10.02
N TYR A 40 -30.19 -27.02 -11.20
CA TYR A 40 -30.31 -26.12 -12.35
C TYR A 40 -31.76 -25.99 -12.86
N GLY A 41 -32.56 -27.07 -12.83
CA GLY A 41 -33.98 -27.03 -13.19
C GLY A 41 -34.83 -26.26 -12.18
N PHE A 42 -34.52 -26.35 -10.90
CA PHE A 42 -35.22 -25.60 -9.86
C PHE A 42 -34.92 -24.11 -9.94
N TRP A 43 -33.65 -23.73 -10.11
CA TRP A 43 -33.24 -22.32 -10.27
C TRP A 43 -33.78 -21.70 -11.55
N SER A 44 -33.84 -22.45 -12.67
CA SER A 44 -34.44 -21.94 -13.90
C SER A 44 -35.94 -21.70 -13.75
N PHE A 45 -36.68 -22.63 -13.14
CA PHE A 45 -38.12 -22.47 -12.93
C PHE A 45 -38.47 -21.31 -11.98
N LEU A 46 -37.69 -21.14 -10.90
CA LEU A 46 -37.87 -20.07 -9.92
C LEU A 46 -37.59 -18.68 -10.49
N LEU A 47 -36.64 -18.57 -11.44
CA LEU A 47 -36.33 -17.31 -12.11
C LEU A 47 -37.28 -17.02 -13.29
N GLN A 48 -37.79 -18.05 -13.96
CA GLN A 48 -38.53 -17.91 -15.23
C GLN A 48 -40.04 -17.67 -15.04
N ALA A 49 -40.65 -18.24 -14.01
CA ALA A 49 -42.07 -18.01 -13.68
C ALA A 49 -42.42 -16.54 -13.38
N PRO A 50 -41.68 -15.80 -12.51
CA PRO A 50 -41.97 -14.38 -12.28
C PRO A 50 -41.66 -13.53 -13.52
N PHE A 51 -40.64 -13.88 -14.31
CA PHE A 51 -40.28 -13.15 -15.52
C PHE A 51 -41.41 -13.14 -16.56
N ASN A 52 -42.06 -14.29 -16.77
CA ASN A 52 -43.17 -14.40 -17.72
C ASN A 52 -44.40 -13.60 -17.29
N PHE A 53 -44.77 -13.66 -16.01
CA PHE A 53 -45.92 -12.92 -15.46
C PHE A 53 -45.69 -11.40 -15.53
N VAL A 54 -44.48 -10.96 -15.16
CA VAL A 54 -44.05 -9.56 -15.22
C VAL A 54 -44.02 -9.08 -16.68
N SER A 55 -43.48 -9.86 -17.62
CA SER A 55 -43.39 -9.48 -19.04
C SER A 55 -44.75 -9.26 -19.71
N GLN A 56 -45.78 -10.04 -19.33
CA GLN A 56 -47.12 -9.94 -19.92
C GLN A 56 -47.87 -8.69 -19.45
N HIS A 57 -47.74 -8.29 -18.19
CA HIS A 57 -48.35 -7.07 -17.66
C HIS A 57 -47.58 -5.79 -18.02
N LEU A 58 -46.25 -5.88 -18.19
CA LEU A 58 -45.42 -4.75 -18.64
C LEU A 58 -45.50 -4.46 -20.14
N ARG A 59 -46.10 -5.35 -20.94
CA ARG A 59 -46.21 -5.20 -22.41
C ARG A 59 -47.08 -4.01 -22.86
N ARG A 60 -47.84 -3.39 -21.95
CA ARG A 60 -48.65 -2.18 -22.23
C ARG A 60 -47.92 -0.87 -21.90
N TYR A 61 -46.81 -0.93 -21.15
CA TYR A 61 -46.05 0.23 -20.67
C TYR A 61 -44.57 0.16 -21.10
N THR A 62 -44.29 -0.66 -22.09
CA THR A 62 -42.97 -1.26 -22.40
C THR A 62 -41.86 -0.26 -22.71
N PRO A 63 -42.04 0.82 -23.50
CA PRO A 63 -40.90 1.69 -23.81
C PRO A 63 -40.39 2.45 -22.58
N ASN A 64 -41.28 2.89 -21.70
CA ASN A 64 -40.92 3.65 -20.50
C ASN A 64 -40.46 2.72 -19.35
N LEU A 65 -41.10 1.56 -19.18
CA LEU A 65 -40.72 0.62 -18.13
C LEU A 65 -39.42 -0.11 -18.41
N VAL A 66 -39.04 -0.34 -19.68
CA VAL A 66 -37.72 -0.91 -20.00
C VAL A 66 -36.62 0.04 -19.54
N SER A 67 -36.73 1.33 -19.85
CA SER A 67 -35.75 2.33 -19.41
C SER A 67 -35.67 2.46 -17.88
N LEU A 68 -36.82 2.44 -17.20
CA LEU A 68 -36.87 2.49 -15.73
C LEU A 68 -36.30 1.22 -15.09
N SER A 69 -36.60 0.04 -15.64
CA SER A 69 -36.08 -1.25 -15.16
C SER A 69 -34.57 -1.35 -15.36
N VAL A 70 -34.07 -0.90 -16.51
CA VAL A 70 -32.63 -0.77 -16.78
C VAL A 70 -32.01 0.15 -15.71
N PHE A 71 -32.56 1.34 -15.48
CA PHE A 71 -32.04 2.26 -14.47
C PHE A 71 -32.04 1.66 -13.05
N LEU A 72 -33.14 0.99 -12.66
CA LEU A 72 -33.30 0.35 -11.35
C LEU A 72 -32.28 -0.79 -11.13
N LEU A 73 -31.90 -1.52 -12.19
CA LEU A 73 -30.92 -2.61 -12.11
C LEU A 73 -29.47 -2.08 -12.18
N PHE A 74 -29.22 -1.07 -13.02
CA PHE A 74 -27.88 -0.51 -13.17
C PHE A 74 -27.43 0.31 -11.96
N ILE A 75 -28.29 1.07 -11.28
CA ILE A 75 -27.88 1.83 -10.07
C ILE A 75 -27.24 0.94 -8.99
N PRO A 76 -27.87 -0.14 -8.50
CA PRO A 76 -27.26 -0.98 -7.46
C PRO A 76 -26.01 -1.70 -7.98
N LEU A 77 -25.98 -2.10 -9.25
CA LEU A 77 -24.78 -2.67 -9.86
C LEU A 77 -23.61 -1.68 -9.89
N ILE A 78 -23.86 -0.45 -10.33
CA ILE A 78 -22.88 0.65 -10.33
C ILE A 78 -22.39 0.93 -8.91
N CYS A 79 -23.30 1.00 -7.93
CA CYS A 79 -22.97 1.26 -6.54
C CYS A 79 -22.10 0.15 -5.92
N THR A 80 -22.44 -1.12 -6.16
CA THR A 80 -21.66 -2.27 -5.67
C THR A 80 -20.28 -2.36 -6.32
N LEU A 81 -20.19 -2.12 -7.64
CA LEU A 81 -18.90 -2.03 -8.33
C LEU A 81 -18.05 -0.88 -7.78
N SER A 82 -18.66 0.28 -7.50
CA SER A 82 -17.95 1.43 -6.92
C SER A 82 -17.43 1.16 -5.52
N LEU A 83 -18.26 0.57 -4.65
CA LEU A 83 -17.87 0.18 -3.29
C LEU A 83 -16.79 -0.89 -3.30
N SER A 84 -16.92 -1.91 -4.15
CA SER A 84 -15.90 -2.96 -4.27
C SER A 84 -14.57 -2.42 -4.75
N ALA A 85 -14.54 -1.48 -5.71
CA ALA A 85 -13.33 -0.78 -6.13
C ALA A 85 -12.67 -0.03 -4.96
N GLY A 86 -13.47 0.70 -4.16
CA GLY A 86 -12.99 1.38 -2.95
C GLY A 86 -12.40 0.41 -1.91
N VAL A 87 -13.06 -0.73 -1.68
CA VAL A 87 -12.59 -1.78 -0.76
C VAL A 87 -11.31 -2.43 -1.26
N ILE A 88 -11.20 -2.73 -2.57
CA ILE A 88 -9.99 -3.30 -3.18
C ILE A 88 -8.83 -2.33 -3.03
N VAL A 89 -9.03 -1.03 -3.28
CA VAL A 89 -7.99 -0.02 -3.06
C VAL A 89 -7.59 -0.01 -1.60
N TRP A 90 -8.54 0.04 -0.66
CA TRP A 90 -8.28 0.05 0.78
C TRP A 90 -7.44 -1.16 1.24
N ARG A 91 -7.79 -2.37 0.78
CA ARG A 91 -7.07 -3.60 1.16
C ARG A 91 -5.65 -3.66 0.59
N ASN A 92 -5.40 -3.00 -0.54
CA ASN A 92 -4.08 -2.95 -1.18
C ASN A 92 -3.21 -1.80 -0.67
N ILE A 93 -3.68 -1.00 0.29
CA ILE A 93 -2.87 0.05 0.91
C ILE A 93 -1.87 -0.62 1.83
N ALA A 94 -0.60 -0.45 1.49
CA ALA A 94 0.47 -0.90 2.34
C ALA A 94 0.45 -0.17 3.69
N VAL A 95 0.43 -0.97 4.75
CA VAL A 95 0.44 -0.49 6.13
C VAL A 95 1.84 -0.67 6.69
N GLY A 96 2.21 0.19 7.64
CA GLY A 96 3.39 -0.07 8.47
C GLY A 96 3.20 -1.36 9.28
N TRP A 97 4.29 -1.99 9.67
CA TRP A 97 4.28 -3.21 10.47
C TRP A 97 5.02 -3.00 11.79
N GLN A 98 4.67 -3.79 12.80
CA GLN A 98 5.36 -3.85 14.07
C GLN A 98 5.45 -5.31 14.52
N ILE A 99 6.65 -5.74 14.89
CA ILE A 99 6.89 -7.09 15.39
C ILE A 99 7.59 -7.02 16.76
N PRO A 100 7.14 -7.78 17.77
CA PRO A 100 7.84 -7.88 19.04
C PRO A 100 9.18 -8.62 18.86
N LEU A 101 10.20 -8.17 19.59
CA LEU A 101 11.51 -8.81 19.64
C LEU A 101 11.70 -9.43 21.04
N TYR A 102 11.88 -10.74 21.08
CA TYR A 102 12.16 -11.48 22.30
C TYR A 102 13.68 -11.56 22.49
N LEU A 103 14.21 -10.70 23.34
CA LEU A 103 15.64 -10.64 23.62
C LEU A 103 16.07 -11.85 24.48
N GLN A 104 17.13 -12.51 24.05
CA GLN A 104 17.79 -13.60 24.74
C GLN A 104 18.98 -13.04 25.53
N TYR A 105 19.05 -13.41 26.80
CA TYR A 105 20.11 -13.03 27.74
C TYR A 105 20.90 -14.29 28.14
N GLY A 106 22.18 -14.14 28.48
CA GLY A 106 23.01 -15.23 28.99
C GLY A 106 23.76 -16.07 27.95
N ASP A 107 23.26 -16.19 26.72
CA ASP A 107 23.90 -16.97 25.64
C ASP A 107 25.07 -16.24 24.95
N GLY A 108 25.30 -14.98 25.31
CA GLY A 108 26.34 -14.17 24.71
C GLY A 108 26.62 -12.92 25.53
N VAL A 109 27.53 -12.09 25.03
CA VAL A 109 27.97 -10.90 25.74
C VAL A 109 27.01 -9.71 25.58
N GLN A 110 26.09 -9.80 24.63
CA GLN A 110 25.09 -8.78 24.32
C GLN A 110 23.73 -9.45 24.15
N PRO A 111 22.66 -8.85 24.70
CA PRO A 111 21.30 -9.26 24.39
C PRO A 111 21.06 -9.26 22.88
N PHE A 112 20.50 -10.34 22.37
CA PHE A 112 20.17 -10.48 20.95
C PHE A 112 18.78 -11.05 20.74
N ALA A 113 18.17 -10.78 19.59
CA ALA A 113 16.88 -11.32 19.22
C ALA A 113 16.89 -11.71 17.74
N HIS A 114 16.23 -12.83 17.44
CA HIS A 114 15.96 -13.28 16.09
C HIS A 114 14.45 -13.23 15.82
N ALA A 115 14.06 -12.68 14.69
CA ALA A 115 12.67 -12.61 14.27
C ALA A 115 12.55 -12.75 12.75
N VAL A 116 11.36 -13.08 12.25
CA VAL A 116 11.06 -13.13 10.82
C VAL A 116 9.94 -12.13 10.54
N LEU A 117 10.20 -11.21 9.62
CA LEU A 117 9.21 -10.26 9.11
C LEU A 117 8.43 -10.97 8.01
N VAL A 118 7.11 -11.04 8.19
CA VAL A 118 6.17 -11.68 7.25
C VAL A 118 5.37 -10.59 6.53
N ASP A 119 4.92 -10.89 5.31
CA ASP A 119 4.02 -10.04 4.51
C ASP A 119 4.57 -8.64 4.18
N LEU A 120 5.89 -8.54 3.96
CA LEU A 120 6.46 -7.30 3.44
C LEU A 120 6.04 -7.09 1.98
N THR A 121 5.51 -5.91 1.68
CA THR A 121 5.18 -5.56 0.29
C THR A 121 6.48 -5.30 -0.47
N ALA A 122 6.77 -6.13 -1.46
CA ALA A 122 7.96 -5.98 -2.30
C ALA A 122 7.98 -4.59 -2.95
N ARG A 123 9.18 -4.01 -3.12
CA ARG A 123 9.42 -2.70 -3.78
C ARG A 123 8.89 -1.48 -3.01
N GLN A 124 8.54 -1.63 -1.75
CA GLN A 124 8.06 -0.54 -0.92
C GLN A 124 9.13 -0.04 0.06
N PRO A 125 9.46 1.26 0.08
CA PRO A 125 10.45 1.78 1.01
C PRO A 125 9.89 1.92 2.43
N TYR A 126 10.58 1.36 3.41
CA TYR A 126 10.26 1.45 4.84
C TYR A 126 11.40 2.13 5.62
N ASN A 127 11.04 2.96 6.59
CA ASN A 127 11.94 3.39 7.65
C ASN A 127 11.83 2.40 8.80
N ILE A 128 12.91 1.73 9.12
CA ILE A 128 12.94 0.71 10.18
C ILE A 128 13.43 1.37 11.47
N VAL A 129 12.58 1.36 12.48
CA VAL A 129 12.82 1.93 13.80
C VAL A 129 12.81 0.81 14.83
N LEU A 130 13.87 0.73 15.62
CA LEU A 130 13.94 -0.14 16.79
C LEU A 130 13.36 0.63 17.98
N GLN A 131 12.25 0.15 18.53
CA GLN A 131 11.63 0.70 19.73
C GLN A 131 11.97 -0.17 20.93
N LEU A 132 12.64 0.43 21.91
CA LEU A 132 13.01 -0.21 23.17
C LEU A 132 12.23 0.43 24.32
N VAL A 133 11.69 -0.39 25.21
CA VAL A 133 11.10 0.03 26.48
C VAL A 133 12.05 -0.42 27.58
N VAL A 134 12.61 0.53 28.30
CA VAL A 134 13.70 0.34 29.25
C VAL A 134 13.22 0.82 30.63
N PRO A 135 13.39 0.05 31.71
CA PRO A 135 13.06 0.52 33.04
C PRO A 135 13.98 1.67 33.46
N SER A 136 13.41 2.65 34.16
CA SER A 136 14.10 3.85 34.66
C SER A 136 15.00 3.54 35.88
N THR A 137 15.94 2.60 35.73
CA THR A 137 16.93 2.26 36.76
C THR A 137 18.22 3.05 36.55
N ASP A 138 18.88 3.41 37.65
CA ASP A 138 20.15 4.13 37.59
C ASP A 138 21.22 3.35 36.81
N SER A 139 21.21 2.02 36.88
CA SER A 139 22.08 1.14 36.09
C SER A 139 21.92 1.31 34.58
N ASN A 140 20.69 1.46 34.08
CA ASN A 140 20.41 1.65 32.66
C ASN A 140 20.86 3.03 32.18
N PHE A 141 20.76 4.06 33.04
CA PHE A 141 21.23 5.40 32.73
C PHE A 141 22.76 5.51 32.81
N ALA A 142 23.38 4.82 33.77
CA ALA A 142 24.84 4.79 33.94
C ALA A 142 25.57 4.07 32.80
N LEU A 143 24.89 3.15 32.10
CA LEU A 143 25.41 2.50 30.88
C LEU A 143 25.85 3.53 29.82
N GLY A 144 25.17 4.68 29.77
CA GLY A 144 25.45 5.77 28.84
C GLY A 144 25.16 5.40 27.40
N ASN A 145 26.13 5.62 26.51
CA ASN A 145 26.01 5.28 25.10
C ASN A 145 26.14 3.76 24.91
N PHE A 146 25.15 3.15 24.27
CA PHE A 146 25.17 1.76 23.85
C PHE A 146 24.97 1.65 22.33
N MET A 147 25.38 0.53 21.75
CA MET A 147 25.25 0.28 20.31
C MET A 147 24.09 -0.67 20.04
N ASN A 148 23.42 -0.45 18.92
CA ASN A 148 22.38 -1.32 18.41
C ASN A 148 22.82 -1.79 17.03
N SER A 149 22.75 -3.08 16.76
CA SER A 149 23.09 -3.66 15.47
C SER A 149 21.86 -4.37 14.92
N LEU A 150 21.46 -4.04 13.70
CA LEU A 150 20.38 -4.66 12.97
C LEU A 150 20.96 -5.31 11.71
N THR A 151 20.74 -6.61 11.55
CA THR A 151 21.08 -7.35 10.32
C THR A 151 19.81 -7.91 9.73
N LEU A 152 19.48 -7.48 8.52
CA LEU A 152 18.39 -8.02 7.71
C LEU A 152 19.00 -9.04 6.75
N SER A 153 18.40 -10.22 6.67
CA SER A 153 18.86 -11.30 5.79
C SER A 153 17.67 -12.01 5.15
N THR A 154 17.90 -12.62 3.98
CA THR A 154 16.91 -13.52 3.39
C THR A 154 16.86 -14.84 4.16
N ILE A 155 15.85 -15.67 3.87
CA ILE A 155 15.75 -17.04 4.41
C ILE A 155 16.98 -17.87 4.03
N ASN A 156 17.62 -17.57 2.90
CA ASN A 156 18.85 -18.20 2.44
C ASN A 156 20.11 -17.61 3.08
N HIS A 157 19.97 -16.91 4.21
CA HIS A 157 21.04 -16.23 4.95
C HIS A 157 21.84 -15.21 4.13
N LYS A 158 21.31 -14.70 3.01
CA LYS A 158 21.94 -13.60 2.26
C LYS A 158 21.66 -12.30 2.99
N THR A 159 22.69 -11.62 3.47
CA THR A 159 22.53 -10.31 4.11
C THR A 159 22.02 -9.27 3.11
N LEU A 160 20.89 -8.65 3.41
CA LEU A 160 20.28 -7.57 2.63
C LEU A 160 20.79 -6.22 3.10
N ALA A 161 20.84 -6.02 4.42
CA ALA A 161 21.33 -4.79 5.02
C ALA A 161 21.88 -5.07 6.42
N ALA A 162 22.96 -4.37 6.80
CA ALA A 162 23.51 -4.42 8.14
C ALA A 162 23.81 -2.99 8.59
N VAL A 163 23.21 -2.56 9.71
CA VAL A 163 23.38 -1.20 10.23
C VAL A 163 23.63 -1.22 11.73
N ARG A 164 24.46 -0.27 12.18
CA ARG A 164 24.80 -0.06 13.58
C ARG A 164 24.51 1.38 13.98
N ARG A 165 23.76 1.59 15.06
CA ARG A 165 23.38 2.91 15.55
C ARG A 165 23.63 3.05 17.05
N PRO A 166 24.31 4.13 17.50
CA PRO A 166 24.41 4.43 18.92
C PRO A 166 23.05 4.94 19.44
N ALA A 167 22.78 4.66 20.72
CA ALA A 167 21.65 5.22 21.45
C ALA A 167 22.07 5.45 22.91
N ILE A 168 21.31 6.28 23.61
CA ILE A 168 21.52 6.59 25.02
C ILE A 168 20.18 6.56 25.74
N ALA A 169 20.13 5.92 26.91
CA ALA A 169 18.97 5.97 27.78
C ALA A 169 19.04 7.27 28.58
N ILE A 170 18.08 8.17 28.34
CA ILE A 170 18.00 9.46 29.03
C ILE A 170 16.94 9.33 30.12
N PRO A 171 17.21 9.76 31.37
CA PRO A 171 16.21 9.76 32.42
C PRO A 171 15.02 10.64 32.02
N PRO A 172 13.78 10.18 32.29
CA PRO A 172 12.61 10.97 31.97
C PRO A 172 12.66 12.28 32.75
N LYS A 173 12.34 13.39 32.09
CA LYS A 173 12.28 14.69 32.77
C LYS A 173 11.15 14.63 33.79
N SER A 174 11.49 14.64 35.08
CA SER A 174 10.50 14.71 36.14
C SER A 174 9.82 16.07 36.06
N SER A 175 8.55 16.11 35.64
CA SER A 175 7.71 17.28 35.89
C SER A 175 7.38 17.31 37.38
N TYR A 176 7.42 18.49 38.00
CA TYR A 176 7.18 18.67 39.44
C TYR A 176 5.83 18.12 39.95
N PHE A 177 4.89 17.86 39.05
CA PHE A 177 3.55 17.35 39.37
C PHE A 177 3.20 15.99 38.73
N SER A 178 4.14 15.34 38.05
CA SER A 178 3.88 14.05 37.38
C SER A 178 4.53 12.91 38.14
N SER A 179 3.77 11.83 38.35
CA SER A 179 4.29 10.59 38.93
C SER A 179 5.47 10.08 38.12
N LYS A 180 6.52 9.58 38.80
CA LYS A 180 7.73 9.09 38.15
C LYS A 180 7.38 7.91 37.24
N THR A 181 7.60 8.07 35.93
CA THR A 181 7.41 6.97 34.98
C THR A 181 8.53 5.95 35.13
N HIS A 182 8.17 4.71 35.48
CA HIS A 182 9.12 3.61 35.65
C HIS A 182 9.68 3.06 34.34
N LEU A 183 9.13 3.44 33.19
CA LEU A 183 9.53 2.98 31.87
C LEU A 183 9.86 4.17 30.97
N VAL A 184 10.94 4.05 30.22
CA VAL A 184 11.38 4.99 29.19
C VAL A 184 11.29 4.30 27.85
N THR A 185 10.65 4.95 26.87
CA THR A 185 10.62 4.47 25.48
C THR A 185 11.71 5.17 24.69
N ILE A 186 12.56 4.39 24.03
CA ILE A 186 13.66 4.86 23.18
C ILE A 186 13.38 4.39 21.76
N GLU A 187 13.34 5.31 20.81
CA GLU A 187 13.14 5.02 19.39
C GLU A 187 14.43 5.31 18.62
N ILE A 188 14.93 4.28 17.92
CA ILE A 188 16.25 4.31 17.28
C ILE A 188 16.05 4.07 15.79
N PRO A 189 16.28 5.07 14.92
CA PRO A 189 16.15 4.91 13.48
C PRO A 189 17.31 4.06 12.94
N MET A 190 17.01 2.81 12.59
CA MET A 190 18.03 1.85 12.15
C MET A 190 18.31 2.00 10.66
N LEU A 191 17.28 1.99 9.81
CA LEU A 191 17.39 2.08 8.35
C LEU A 191 16.39 3.09 7.80
N ASP A 192 16.85 3.91 6.86
CA ASP A 192 15.99 4.87 6.15
C ASP A 192 15.69 4.36 4.74
N SER A 193 14.42 4.37 4.35
CA SER A 193 13.95 3.99 3.01
C SER A 193 14.42 2.61 2.50
N PHE A 194 14.50 1.62 3.39
CA PHE A 194 14.82 0.24 3.04
C PHE A 194 13.73 -0.37 2.16
N VAL A 195 14.13 -0.92 1.00
CA VAL A 195 13.21 -1.57 0.07
C VAL A 195 13.44 -3.09 0.15
N PRO A 196 12.46 -3.88 0.62
CA PRO A 196 12.61 -5.33 0.67
C PRO A 196 12.53 -5.92 -0.74
N GLU A 197 13.47 -6.80 -1.06
CA GLU A 197 13.47 -7.60 -2.30
C GLU A 197 12.51 -8.80 -2.19
N THR A 198 12.31 -9.31 -0.97
CA THR A 198 11.52 -10.50 -0.67
C THR A 198 10.42 -10.20 0.34
N ALA A 199 9.32 -10.96 0.28
CA ALA A 199 8.20 -10.80 1.21
C ALA A 199 8.53 -11.25 2.65
N GLN A 200 9.53 -12.14 2.79
CA GLN A 200 10.01 -12.64 4.08
C GLN A 200 11.46 -12.22 4.28
N VAL A 201 11.75 -11.63 5.43
CA VAL A 201 13.08 -11.15 5.82
C VAL A 201 13.38 -11.59 7.24
N ALA A 202 14.46 -12.35 7.42
CA ALA A 202 14.98 -12.73 8.72
C ALA A 202 15.79 -11.58 9.32
N VAL A 203 15.61 -11.36 10.62
CA VAL A 203 16.16 -10.21 11.33
C VAL A 203 16.92 -10.67 12.55
N ASP A 204 18.15 -10.18 12.68
CA ASP A 204 19.02 -10.34 13.83
C ASP A 204 19.30 -8.95 14.44
N VAL A 205 18.87 -8.76 15.69
CA VAL A 205 19.06 -7.53 16.45
C VAL A 205 19.96 -7.81 17.63
N LYS A 206 20.99 -6.97 17.83
CA LYS A 206 21.91 -7.04 18.97
C LYS A 206 21.95 -5.68 19.66
N ILE A 207 21.79 -5.67 20.98
CA ILE A 207 21.70 -4.47 21.79
C ILE A 207 22.80 -4.51 22.85
N GLY A 208 23.47 -3.38 23.07
CA GLY A 208 24.42 -3.22 24.17
C GLY A 208 25.81 -2.78 23.70
N ARG A 209 26.79 -2.87 24.62
CA ARG A 209 28.17 -2.49 24.31
C ARG A 209 28.98 -3.69 23.82
N GLN A 210 29.71 -3.48 22.73
CA GLN A 210 30.59 -4.50 22.14
C GLN A 210 32.01 -4.46 22.67
N ASP A 211 32.35 -3.46 23.47
CA ASP A 211 33.68 -3.31 24.03
C ASP A 211 34.01 -4.44 25.01
N VAL A 212 35.29 -4.73 25.19
CA VAL A 212 35.74 -5.85 26.04
C VAL A 212 35.66 -5.50 27.53
N TRP A 213 35.03 -4.38 27.89
CA TRP A 213 34.93 -3.93 29.27
C TRP A 213 34.02 -4.87 30.06
N LYS A 214 34.53 -5.40 31.17
CA LYS A 214 33.82 -6.39 32.00
C LYS A 214 32.81 -5.76 32.97
N GLY A 215 32.87 -4.46 33.18
CA GLY A 215 31.92 -3.73 34.01
C GLY A 215 32.21 -2.23 34.02
N ILE A 216 31.21 -1.44 34.38
CA ILE A 216 31.35 0.00 34.64
C ILE A 216 31.54 0.14 36.14
N GLY A 217 32.79 0.21 36.60
CA GLY A 217 33.18 0.54 37.98
C GLY A 217 32.54 -0.32 39.09
N ASN A 218 31.32 0.04 39.51
CA ASN A 218 30.62 -0.42 40.71
C ASN A 218 29.82 -1.71 40.53
N GLY A 219 30.12 -2.52 39.50
CA GLY A 219 29.36 -3.73 39.19
C GLY A 219 28.08 -3.51 38.40
N GLU A 220 27.89 -2.32 37.82
CA GLU A 220 26.84 -2.09 36.83
C GLU A 220 27.05 -3.03 35.63
N GLY A 221 25.97 -3.72 35.28
CA GLY A 221 25.97 -4.70 34.20
C GLY A 221 26.40 -4.09 32.87
N ARG A 222 27.08 -4.90 32.06
CA ARG A 222 27.48 -4.54 30.69
C ARG A 222 26.29 -4.41 29.74
N GLU A 223 25.15 -4.93 30.16
CA GLU A 223 23.95 -5.09 29.36
C GLU A 223 22.88 -4.06 29.74
N LEU A 224 22.17 -3.59 28.71
CA LEU A 224 20.97 -2.78 28.89
C LEU A 224 19.84 -3.71 29.34
N SER A 225 19.24 -3.45 30.50
CA SER A 225 18.03 -4.15 30.90
C SER A 225 16.87 -3.62 30.07
N VAL A 226 16.26 -4.46 29.24
CA VAL A 226 15.14 -4.06 28.37
C VAL A 226 13.88 -4.78 28.82
N TYR A 227 12.82 -4.01 29.10
CA TYR A 227 11.51 -4.56 29.47
C TYR A 227 10.80 -5.16 28.25
N SER A 228 10.77 -4.43 27.14
CA SER A 228 10.26 -4.94 25.87
C SER A 228 10.97 -4.28 24.69
N ALA A 229 11.09 -5.01 23.59
CA ALA A 229 11.63 -4.51 22.34
C ALA A 229 10.67 -4.81 21.21
N SER A 230 10.55 -3.89 20.26
CA SER A 230 9.81 -4.13 19.02
C SER A 230 10.49 -3.44 17.86
N LEU A 231 10.38 -4.05 16.69
CA LEU A 231 10.85 -3.47 15.44
C LEU A 231 9.64 -2.96 14.67
N LYS A 232 9.71 -1.70 14.23
CA LYS A 232 8.66 -1.03 13.48
C LYS A 232 9.16 -0.69 12.08
N GLY A 233 8.39 -1.04 11.06
CA GLY A 233 8.57 -0.56 9.70
C GLY A 233 7.55 0.52 9.38
N ILE A 234 7.98 1.78 9.39
CA ILE A 234 7.15 2.94 9.03
C ILE A 234 7.23 3.11 7.52
N LEU A 235 6.07 3.22 6.87
CA LEU A 235 6.05 3.37 5.43
C LEU A 235 6.62 4.74 4.99
N VAL A 236 7.56 4.75 4.05
CA VAL A 236 8.05 6.00 3.44
C VAL A 236 7.15 6.38 2.28
N HIS A 237 6.33 7.39 2.53
CA HIS A 237 5.45 7.97 1.53
C HIS A 237 6.25 8.82 0.54
N LYS A 238 6.49 8.31 -0.68
CA LYS A 238 7.04 9.11 -1.79
C LYS A 238 6.00 9.24 -2.91
N GLY A 239 5.82 10.46 -3.41
CA GLY A 239 4.94 10.78 -4.55
C GLY A 239 3.44 10.56 -4.27
N ILE A 240 2.68 10.31 -5.34
CA ILE A 240 1.21 10.15 -5.32
C ILE A 240 0.79 8.98 -4.42
N ARG A 241 1.57 7.88 -4.42
CA ARG A 241 1.32 6.73 -3.54
C ARG A 241 1.33 7.12 -2.07
N GLY A 242 2.19 8.06 -1.70
CA GLY A 242 2.24 8.63 -0.36
C GLY A 242 0.96 9.33 0.06
N LEU A 243 0.32 10.07 -0.87
CA LEU A 243 -0.96 10.73 -0.64
C LEU A 243 -2.05 9.67 -0.38
N VAL A 244 -2.10 8.62 -1.20
CA VAL A 244 -3.07 7.51 -1.10
C VAL A 244 -2.99 6.82 0.26
N THR A 245 -1.78 6.52 0.71
CA THR A 245 -1.55 5.85 1.99
C THR A 245 -1.80 6.75 3.20
N ARG A 246 -1.61 8.07 3.07
CA ARG A 246 -1.84 9.02 4.16
C ARG A 246 -3.33 9.32 4.37
N PHE A 247 -4.10 9.34 3.28
CA PHE A 247 -5.53 9.67 3.29
C PHE A 247 -6.36 8.60 2.57
N PRO A 248 -6.39 7.36 3.09
CA PRO A 248 -7.03 6.22 2.41
C PRO A 248 -8.54 6.43 2.19
N THR A 249 -9.22 7.05 3.16
CA THR A 249 -10.65 7.38 3.10
C THR A 249 -10.95 8.37 1.99
N ILE A 250 -10.20 9.47 1.93
CA ILE A 250 -10.40 10.55 0.95
C ILE A 250 -10.18 10.01 -0.46
N PHE A 251 -9.10 9.26 -0.69
CA PHE A 251 -8.84 8.66 -1.99
C PHE A 251 -9.88 7.64 -2.41
N SER A 252 -10.35 6.80 -1.48
CA SER A 252 -11.44 5.86 -1.76
C SER A 252 -12.72 6.58 -2.18
N ILE A 253 -13.09 7.67 -1.49
CA ILE A 253 -14.24 8.51 -1.84
C ILE A 253 -14.06 9.14 -3.22
N ILE A 254 -12.89 9.74 -3.51
CA ILE A 254 -12.61 10.36 -4.81
C ILE A 254 -12.65 9.33 -5.94
N CYS A 255 -12.02 8.16 -5.77
CA CYS A 255 -12.03 7.09 -6.77
C CYS A 255 -13.46 6.57 -7.00
N SER A 256 -14.24 6.38 -5.95
CA SER A 256 -15.65 5.98 -6.04
C SER A 256 -16.48 7.04 -6.77
N ALA A 257 -16.29 8.33 -6.47
CA ALA A 257 -16.98 9.43 -7.14
C ALA A 257 -16.63 9.51 -8.65
N ILE A 258 -15.35 9.37 -9.01
CA ILE A 258 -14.91 9.35 -10.42
C ILE A 258 -15.50 8.13 -11.14
N PHE A 259 -15.43 6.95 -10.53
CA PHE A 259 -15.98 5.73 -11.11
C PHE A 259 -17.50 5.82 -11.31
N PHE A 260 -18.22 6.34 -10.32
CA PHE A 260 -19.65 6.63 -10.42
C PHE A 260 -19.96 7.62 -11.54
N ALA A 261 -19.17 8.70 -11.67
CA ALA A 261 -19.34 9.69 -12.74
C ALA A 261 -19.14 9.07 -14.13
N ILE A 262 -18.12 8.21 -14.32
CA ILE A 262 -17.88 7.50 -15.58
C ILE A 262 -19.05 6.57 -15.90
N LEU A 263 -19.49 5.77 -14.93
CA LEU A 263 -20.61 4.85 -15.13
C LEU A 263 -21.93 5.57 -15.41
N PHE A 264 -22.18 6.69 -14.72
CA PHE A 264 -23.34 7.53 -14.98
C PHE A 264 -23.28 8.18 -16.36
N SER A 265 -22.10 8.63 -16.80
CA SER A 265 -21.89 9.19 -18.14
C SER A 265 -22.15 8.14 -19.23
N ILE A 266 -21.64 6.92 -19.08
CA ILE A 266 -21.91 5.81 -20.01
C ILE A 266 -23.41 5.50 -20.04
N LEU A 267 -24.06 5.41 -18.88
CA LEU A 267 -25.49 5.17 -18.79
C LEU A 267 -26.29 6.29 -19.47
N SER A 268 -25.93 7.55 -19.23
CA SER A 268 -26.56 8.71 -19.86
C SER A 268 -26.39 8.68 -21.39
N ALA A 269 -25.20 8.38 -21.90
CA ALA A 269 -24.93 8.25 -23.33
C ALA A 269 -25.74 7.11 -23.97
N CYS A 270 -25.92 5.99 -23.28
CA CYS A 270 -26.75 4.88 -23.74
C CYS A 270 -28.25 5.20 -23.73
N LEU A 271 -28.71 6.06 -22.82
CA LEU A 271 -30.13 6.42 -22.67
C LEU A 271 -30.56 7.61 -23.53
N LEU A 272 -29.63 8.50 -23.88
CA LEU A 272 -29.90 9.72 -24.64
C LEU A 272 -30.64 9.46 -25.97
N PRO A 273 -30.26 8.46 -26.80
CA PRO A 273 -30.97 8.19 -28.06
C PRO A 273 -32.42 7.75 -27.84
N SER A 274 -32.69 6.96 -26.81
CA SER A 274 -34.04 6.47 -26.49
C SER A 274 -34.99 7.61 -26.10
N VAL A 275 -34.48 8.61 -25.37
CA VAL A 275 -35.26 9.79 -24.97
C VAL A 275 -35.52 10.70 -26.17
N LEU A 276 -34.51 10.92 -27.02
CA LEU A 276 -34.64 11.76 -28.22
C LEU A 276 -35.63 11.17 -29.24
N GLN A 277 -35.62 9.84 -29.44
CA GLN A 277 -36.58 9.17 -30.34
C GLN A 277 -38.03 9.29 -29.85
N SER A 278 -38.25 9.29 -28.53
CA SER A 278 -39.58 9.44 -27.93
C SER A 278 -40.13 10.87 -28.07
N ALA A 279 -39.27 11.88 -28.10
CA ALA A 279 -39.69 13.27 -28.33
C ALA A 279 -40.09 13.51 -29.80
N SER A 280 -39.33 12.96 -30.75
CA SER A 280 -39.57 13.18 -32.19
C SER A 280 -40.89 12.59 -32.71
N SER A 281 -41.46 11.59 -32.03
CA SER A 281 -42.68 10.90 -32.48
C SER A 281 -43.97 11.58 -32.03
N ARG A 282 -43.89 12.64 -31.21
CA ARG A 282 -45.06 13.34 -30.68
C ARG A 282 -45.61 14.44 -31.60
N ASP A 283 -44.78 14.96 -32.51
CA ASP A 283 -45.15 16.10 -33.36
C ASP A 283 -45.74 15.69 -34.73
N THR A 284 -45.72 14.41 -35.11
CA THR A 284 -46.14 13.97 -36.47
C THR A 284 -47.62 13.54 -36.57
N ASN A 285 -48.37 13.55 -35.47
CA ASN A 285 -49.78 13.10 -35.47
C ASN A 285 -50.83 14.23 -35.41
N GLU A 286 -50.44 15.50 -35.54
CA GLU A 286 -51.39 16.52 -35.99
C GLU A 286 -51.64 16.36 -37.49
N SER A 287 -52.50 15.40 -37.83
CA SER A 287 -53.13 15.32 -39.14
C SER A 287 -53.94 16.61 -39.34
N PRO A 288 -53.74 17.35 -40.45
CA PRO A 288 -54.55 18.49 -40.82
C PRO A 288 -56.01 18.06 -40.87
N LYS A 289 -56.84 18.65 -40.02
CA LYS A 289 -58.29 18.52 -40.10
C LYS A 289 -58.71 19.09 -41.47
N PRO A 290 -59.42 18.34 -42.34
CA PRO A 290 -59.86 18.88 -43.62
C PRO A 290 -60.80 20.08 -43.36
N PRO A 291 -60.72 21.15 -44.17
CA PRO A 291 -61.54 22.34 -43.99
C PRO A 291 -63.01 21.97 -44.21
N GLU A 292 -63.82 22.14 -43.16
CA GLU A 292 -65.28 22.17 -43.29
C GLU A 292 -65.67 23.56 -43.84
N ASP A 293 -66.39 23.51 -44.94
CA ASP A 293 -66.90 24.63 -45.71
C ASP A 293 -67.73 25.60 -44.85
N SER A 294 -67.40 26.89 -44.94
CA SER A 294 -68.34 27.98 -44.65
C SER A 294 -68.09 29.15 -45.59
N GLU A 295 -68.78 29.10 -46.73
CA GLU A 295 -69.12 30.26 -47.55
C GLU A 295 -70.11 31.18 -46.82
N GLN A 296 -69.78 32.48 -46.74
CA GLN A 296 -70.64 33.69 -46.85
C GLN A 296 -70.00 34.83 -46.05
N LYS A 297 -69.91 36.10 -46.48
CA LYS A 297 -70.25 36.80 -47.73
C LYS A 297 -69.74 38.24 -47.53
N SER A 298 -68.95 38.70 -48.49
CA SER A 298 -68.58 40.07 -48.91
C SER A 298 -69.15 41.32 -48.21
N GLU A 299 -68.27 42.30 -47.93
CA GLU A 299 -68.35 43.72 -48.36
C GLU A 299 -66.96 44.39 -48.10
N GLN A 300 -66.14 44.68 -49.12
CA GLN A 300 -65.96 46.00 -49.79
C GLN A 300 -65.72 47.17 -48.79
N LYS A 301 -64.73 48.07 -48.86
CA LYS A 301 -63.83 48.61 -49.93
C LYS A 301 -62.85 49.63 -49.21
N PRO A 302 -62.13 50.57 -49.86
CA PRO A 302 -60.71 50.55 -50.27
C PRO A 302 -59.76 51.61 -49.65
N SER A 303 -58.47 51.50 -50.03
CA SER A 303 -57.43 52.57 -50.17
C SER A 303 -56.95 53.27 -48.88
N THR A 304 -55.65 53.46 -48.65
CA THR A 304 -54.85 54.49 -49.35
C THR A 304 -53.35 54.29 -49.09
N LEU A 305 -52.59 54.37 -50.18
CA LEU A 305 -51.15 54.59 -50.31
C LEU A 305 -50.66 55.82 -49.50
N LEU A 306 -49.40 55.80 -49.06
CA LEU A 306 -48.40 56.89 -48.91
C LEU A 306 -47.48 56.51 -47.73
N ALA A 307 -46.23 56.11 -47.97
CA ALA A 307 -45.07 56.96 -48.25
C ALA A 307 -44.64 57.78 -47.02
N ASP A 308 -43.58 57.30 -46.36
CA ASP A 308 -42.53 58.05 -45.62
C ASP A 308 -41.62 56.97 -45.04
N ASP A 309 -40.43 56.68 -45.58
CA ASP A 309 -39.25 57.54 -45.68
C ASP A 309 -38.87 58.15 -44.32
N HIS A 310 -38.04 57.44 -43.57
CA HIS A 310 -37.01 58.12 -42.78
C HIS A 310 -35.81 57.20 -42.53
N GLN A 311 -34.71 57.75 -42.98
CA GLN A 311 -33.34 57.27 -43.07
C GLN A 311 -32.55 57.54 -41.78
N TYR A 312 -31.55 56.68 -41.53
CA TYR A 312 -30.28 56.87 -40.80
C TYR A 312 -30.23 56.84 -39.25
N PRO A 313 -29.02 56.68 -38.64
CA PRO A 313 -27.88 55.79 -38.97
C PRO A 313 -27.26 55.09 -37.72
N GLU A 314 -26.32 54.17 -37.99
CA GLU A 314 -25.06 53.85 -37.27
C GLU A 314 -24.95 53.89 -35.73
N ASP A 315 -24.56 52.75 -35.15
CA ASP A 315 -23.33 52.59 -34.32
C ASP A 315 -23.20 51.11 -33.93
N SER A 316 -22.30 50.35 -34.56
CA SER A 316 -20.91 50.10 -34.13
C SER A 316 -20.80 49.29 -32.82
N SER A 317 -20.51 47.99 -32.93
CA SER A 317 -19.45 47.37 -32.12
C SER A 317 -19.00 46.03 -32.73
N ASP A 318 -18.17 46.16 -33.75
CA ASP A 318 -17.14 45.16 -34.01
C ASP A 318 -16.11 45.22 -32.89
N THR A 319 -15.72 44.07 -32.33
CA THR A 319 -14.32 43.84 -31.94
C THR A 319 -14.01 42.37 -32.09
N GLU A 320 -13.47 42.07 -33.26
CA GLU A 320 -12.38 41.15 -33.57
C GLU A 320 -11.78 40.32 -32.41
N THR A 321 -11.78 39.01 -32.65
CA THR A 321 -10.61 38.14 -32.49
C THR A 321 -9.31 38.81 -32.95
N ASP A 322 -8.29 38.88 -32.08
CA ASP A 322 -6.97 38.39 -32.49
C ASP A 322 -6.04 38.02 -31.32
N ALA A 323 -5.13 37.12 -31.66
CA ALA A 323 -4.09 36.53 -30.85
C ALA A 323 -2.90 37.47 -30.57
N SER A 324 -2.25 37.27 -29.42
CA SER A 324 -0.83 37.55 -29.14
C SER A 324 -0.56 37.06 -27.71
N GLU A 325 0.19 35.98 -27.46
CA GLU A 325 1.65 35.89 -27.55
C GLU A 325 2.37 37.14 -27.02
N LEU A 326 2.63 37.17 -25.70
CA LEU A 326 3.89 37.72 -25.17
C LEU A 326 4.11 37.38 -23.69
N GLN A 327 5.37 37.06 -23.44
CA GLN A 327 6.01 36.74 -22.17
C GLN A 327 5.73 37.79 -21.08
N GLY A 328 5.56 37.30 -19.84
CA GLY A 328 5.33 38.13 -18.66
C GLY A 328 5.89 37.48 -17.40
N GLU A 329 7.22 37.43 -17.34
CA GLU A 329 8.02 37.19 -16.15
C GLU A 329 7.59 38.14 -15.01
N LYS A 330 7.05 37.60 -13.90
CA LYS A 330 6.84 38.36 -12.66
C LYS A 330 7.75 37.82 -11.56
N GLU A 331 8.94 38.38 -11.61
CA GLU A 331 9.93 38.54 -10.54
C GLU A 331 9.26 39.15 -9.29
N VAL A 332 9.01 38.33 -8.25
CA VAL A 332 8.69 38.84 -6.92
C VAL A 332 9.99 39.19 -6.22
N LYS A 333 10.31 40.49 -6.20
CA LYS A 333 11.47 41.03 -5.48
C LYS A 333 11.29 40.91 -3.96
N PRO A 334 12.37 40.56 -3.23
CA PRO A 334 12.38 40.45 -1.78
C PRO A 334 12.47 41.81 -1.10
N SER A 335 11.76 41.96 0.02
CA SER A 335 11.79 43.13 0.88
C SER A 335 13.16 43.27 1.57
N LYS A 336 13.73 44.47 1.47
CA LYS A 336 14.94 44.91 2.17
C LYS A 336 14.55 45.55 3.50
N SER A 337 14.85 44.89 4.62
CA SER A 337 15.30 45.53 5.86
C SER A 337 16.11 44.47 6.63
N ALA A 338 17.44 44.52 6.74
CA ALA A 338 18.31 45.50 7.39
C ALA A 338 18.14 45.58 8.92
N ARG A 339 18.67 44.60 9.67
CA ARG A 339 19.64 44.87 10.77
C ARG A 339 20.23 43.59 11.40
N ARG A 340 21.51 43.36 11.07
CA ARG A 340 22.61 43.34 12.05
C ARG A 340 22.66 42.19 13.07
N ARG A 341 23.33 41.09 12.70
CA ARG A 341 24.35 40.49 13.59
C ARG A 341 25.47 39.78 12.81
N LYS A 342 26.62 40.44 12.84
CA LYS A 342 27.93 40.06 12.30
C LYS A 342 28.72 39.37 13.43
N ARG A 343 29.67 38.49 13.07
CA ARG A 343 30.73 37.80 13.89
C ARG A 343 30.33 36.36 14.24
N ARG A 344 31.03 35.28 13.86
CA ARG A 344 32.46 34.97 13.59
C ARG A 344 32.50 33.73 12.65
N SER A 345 33.39 33.67 11.64
CA SER A 345 34.67 32.91 11.65
C SER A 345 34.47 31.38 11.83
N ALA A 346 34.93 30.43 11.02
CA ALA A 346 35.99 30.32 10.02
C ALA A 346 35.60 29.17 9.05
N LYS A 347 35.74 29.31 7.72
CA LYS A 347 36.92 28.92 6.92
C LYS A 347 37.44 27.51 7.27
N ASN A 348 36.96 26.50 6.54
CA ASN A 348 37.81 25.41 6.06
C ASN A 348 37.29 24.90 4.72
N ARG A 349 38.09 25.14 3.68
CA ARG A 349 37.92 24.75 2.28
C ARG A 349 39.09 23.83 1.97
N ILE A 350 38.82 22.56 1.74
CA ILE A 350 39.74 21.56 1.17
C ILE A 350 38.86 20.81 0.16
N VAL A 351 38.84 21.24 -1.11
CA VAL A 351 39.68 20.72 -2.20
C VAL A 351 39.70 19.19 -2.21
N SER A 352 38.74 18.59 -2.92
CA SER A 352 38.80 17.19 -3.34
C SER A 352 39.10 17.18 -4.84
N GLU A 353 40.38 17.03 -5.17
CA GLU A 353 40.85 16.58 -6.48
C GLU A 353 40.37 15.16 -6.75
N GLY A 354 40.14 14.87 -8.02
CA GLY A 354 39.62 13.59 -8.48
C GLY A 354 40.62 12.45 -8.35
N SER A 355 40.09 11.25 -8.16
CA SER A 355 40.72 10.03 -8.65
C SER A 355 39.63 9.08 -9.17
N SER A 356 39.66 8.87 -10.48
CA SER A 356 38.93 7.81 -11.16
C SER A 356 39.69 6.51 -10.93
N VAL A 357 39.24 5.70 -9.97
CA VAL A 357 39.70 4.31 -9.84
C VAL A 357 38.71 3.43 -10.59
N LYS A 358 39.16 2.96 -11.75
CA LYS A 358 38.55 1.93 -12.57
C LYS A 358 38.80 0.59 -11.86
N SER A 359 37.79 0.08 -11.16
CA SER A 359 37.86 -1.24 -10.52
C SER A 359 37.39 -2.30 -11.51
N GLU A 360 38.37 -2.95 -12.11
CA GLU A 360 38.28 -4.20 -12.85
C GLU A 360 38.09 -5.32 -11.82
N SER A 361 36.96 -6.02 -11.88
CA SER A 361 36.62 -7.11 -10.97
C SER A 361 36.91 -8.45 -11.65
N ASP A 362 38.03 -9.06 -11.28
CA ASP A 362 38.28 -10.48 -11.51
C ASP A 362 37.39 -11.33 -10.58
N PRO A 363 36.81 -12.46 -11.06
CA PRO A 363 36.01 -13.35 -10.24
C PRO A 363 36.91 -14.20 -9.34
N VAL A 364 36.81 -13.99 -8.03
CA VAL A 364 37.36 -14.89 -7.02
C VAL A 364 36.57 -16.20 -7.02
N ILE A 365 37.17 -17.24 -7.59
CA ILE A 365 36.72 -18.62 -7.46
C ILE A 365 37.00 -19.06 -6.01
N ILE A 366 35.94 -19.20 -5.21
CA ILE A 366 36.04 -19.80 -3.87
C ILE A 366 35.97 -21.31 -4.06
N SER A 367 37.11 -21.97 -3.93
CA SER A 367 37.22 -23.43 -3.83
C SER A 367 36.50 -23.92 -2.58
N SER A 368 35.41 -24.66 -2.80
CA SER A 368 34.75 -25.49 -1.80
C SER A 368 35.51 -26.82 -1.68
N ASP A 369 36.48 -26.88 -0.79
CA ASP A 369 37.01 -28.13 -0.24
C ASP A 369 37.77 -27.82 1.05
N LEU A 370 37.24 -28.28 2.19
CA LEU A 370 37.98 -28.98 3.23
C LEU A 370 37.10 -29.28 4.44
N LEU A 371 36.67 -30.55 4.49
CA LEU A 371 36.38 -31.26 5.72
C LEU A 371 37.56 -31.15 6.71
N GLY A 372 37.23 -30.89 7.97
CA GLY A 372 37.88 -31.51 9.12
C GLY A 372 39.23 -30.95 9.57
N ARG A 373 39.21 -30.04 10.55
CA ARG A 373 40.15 -30.11 11.69
C ARG A 373 39.66 -29.27 12.87
N SER A 374 39.07 -29.96 13.86
CA SER A 374 38.92 -29.44 15.22
C SER A 374 40.29 -29.40 15.86
N THR A 375 40.78 -28.20 16.18
CA THR A 375 41.90 -28.02 17.11
C THR A 375 41.44 -27.11 18.24
N ASN A 376 40.89 -27.74 19.27
CA ASN A 376 40.73 -27.13 20.59
C ASN A 376 42.11 -26.81 21.19
N PRO A 377 42.42 -25.54 21.53
CA PRO A 377 43.58 -25.27 22.35
C PRO A 377 43.24 -25.60 23.82
N LEU A 378 43.93 -26.62 24.34
CA LEU A 378 43.95 -27.01 25.75
C LEU A 378 44.25 -25.80 26.65
N ARG A 379 43.23 -25.34 27.36
CA ARG A 379 43.30 -24.28 28.37
C ARG A 379 44.07 -24.81 29.59
N ARG A 380 45.32 -24.35 29.72
CA ARG A 380 46.23 -24.61 30.84
C ARG A 380 45.59 -24.16 32.17
N ARG A 381 45.18 -25.13 32.98
CA ARG A 381 44.69 -24.96 34.35
C ARG A 381 45.88 -24.53 35.24
N ARG A 382 45.91 -23.28 35.70
CA ARG A 382 46.81 -22.86 36.79
C ARG A 382 46.21 -23.40 38.09
N SER A 383 46.93 -24.29 38.76
CA SER A 383 46.64 -24.69 40.13
C SER A 383 47.16 -23.62 41.07
N ASP A 384 46.26 -22.96 41.78
CA ASP A 384 46.64 -22.12 42.90
C ASP A 384 47.02 -23.01 44.09
N LYS A 385 48.18 -22.70 44.67
CA LYS A 385 48.75 -23.32 45.87
C LYS A 385 48.11 -22.66 47.09
N PRO A 386 47.56 -23.41 48.07
CA PRO A 386 47.23 -22.83 49.37
C PRO A 386 48.52 -22.63 50.17
N SER A 387 48.73 -21.41 50.66
CA SER A 387 49.71 -21.11 51.69
C SER A 387 49.04 -21.25 53.04
N ASP A 388 49.31 -22.36 53.71
CA ASP A 388 49.12 -22.49 55.15
C ASP A 388 50.08 -21.52 55.85
N MET A 389 49.54 -20.65 56.70
CA MET A 389 50.28 -20.00 57.77
C MET A 389 49.58 -20.31 59.08
N GLU A 390 50.14 -21.28 59.80
CA GLU A 390 50.10 -21.31 61.26
C GLU A 390 51.10 -20.28 61.79
N PHE A 391 50.65 -19.42 62.70
CA PHE A 391 51.25 -19.19 64.02
C PHE A 391 50.26 -18.46 64.92
#